data_AF-A0A2W0BI59-F1
#
_entry.id   AF-A0A2W0BI59-F1
#
_cell.length_a   1.000
_cell.length_b   1.000
_cell.length_c   1.000
_cell.angle_alpha   90.00
_cell.angle_beta   90.00
_cell.angle_gamma   90.00
#
_symmetry.space_group_name_H-M   'P 1'
#
loop_
_entity.id
_entity.type
_entity.pdbx_description
1 polymer ?
#
loop_
_entity_poly.entity_id
_entity_poly.type
_entity_poly.pdbx_seq_one_letter_code
_entity_poly.pdbx_strand_id
1 'polypeptide(L)'
;MRRPSSLRKLTITKARLRRSKLSDSQTTTLQAHHHHDPSLLVQFDTAFQQKDASQFGMWVFLITEIMFFGGLFGAYLIYRNLYNPAFVAASTSIAIKWGAINTAVLICSSLTMAMGVHSAALGARKLLVFWLGATLVLGSVFLGIKGIEYYDKYTEHHIPGANFDFNYDRAEKGEKLVPADVATQTSIFFALYFAMTGMHALHMIIGAGILVFLIWRAYHGAYPPHHYTMVENFGLYWHFVDIIWIFLFPLLYLVSRSQVH
;
A
#
# COMPACT_ATOMS: atom_id res chain seq x y z
N MET A 1 74.58 -0.45 -68.96
CA MET A 1 74.32 -1.56 -68.01
C MET A 1 74.08 -0.94 -66.62
N ARG A 2 72.93 -1.24 -65.99
CA ARG A 2 72.49 -1.00 -64.58
C ARG A 2 72.46 0.46 -64.05
N ARG A 3 71.30 1.11 -63.91
CA ARG A 3 70.09 0.99 -63.03
C ARG A 3 70.16 1.89 -61.78
N PRO A 4 69.11 2.72 -61.51
CA PRO A 4 69.15 3.77 -60.50
C PRO A 4 68.57 3.37 -59.13
N SER A 5 68.92 4.19 -58.14
CA SER A 5 68.62 4.15 -56.71
C SER A 5 67.12 4.15 -56.35
N SER A 6 66.61 3.03 -55.83
CA SER A 6 65.21 2.86 -55.42
C SER A 6 64.96 2.84 -53.89
N LEU A 7 65.96 3.12 -53.04
CA LEU A 7 65.86 2.81 -51.61
C LEU A 7 65.35 3.94 -50.69
N ARG A 8 65.07 5.15 -51.17
CA ARG A 8 64.52 6.25 -50.32
C ARG A 8 63.00 6.40 -50.30
N LYS A 9 62.25 5.69 -51.16
CA LYS A 9 60.77 5.79 -51.17
C LYS A 9 60.06 4.79 -50.24
N LEU A 10 60.75 3.81 -49.67
CA LEU A 10 60.09 2.80 -48.83
C LEU A 10 59.89 3.20 -47.36
N THR A 11 60.62 4.18 -46.84
CA THR A 11 60.56 4.53 -45.41
C THR A 11 59.42 5.49 -45.08
N ILE A 12 59.05 6.38 -46.00
CA ILE A 12 57.99 7.38 -45.76
C ILE A 12 56.59 6.75 -45.89
N THR A 13 56.41 5.75 -46.75
CA THR A 13 55.11 5.10 -46.98
C THR A 13 54.66 4.23 -45.79
N LYS A 14 55.61 3.57 -45.09
CA LYS A 14 55.30 2.78 -43.89
C LYS A 14 54.91 3.62 -42.68
N ALA A 15 55.44 4.85 -42.55
CA ALA A 15 55.06 5.74 -41.45
C ALA A 15 53.63 6.30 -41.60
N ARG A 16 53.18 6.56 -42.83
CA ARG A 16 51.81 7.07 -43.10
C ARG A 16 50.74 5.98 -42.97
N LEU A 17 51.05 4.74 -43.36
CA LEU A 17 50.14 3.59 -43.19
C LEU A 17 50.00 3.13 -41.73
N ARG A 18 51.02 3.34 -40.89
CA ARG A 18 50.94 3.01 -39.46
C ARG A 18 50.13 4.04 -38.66
N ARG A 19 50.10 5.30 -39.09
CA ARG A 19 49.30 6.37 -38.45
C ARG A 19 47.81 6.32 -38.84
N SER A 20 47.49 5.83 -40.04
CA SER A 20 46.09 5.57 -40.44
C SER A 20 45.48 4.37 -39.69
N LYS A 21 46.22 3.28 -39.50
CA LYS A 21 45.73 2.12 -38.74
C LYS A 21 45.59 2.34 -37.23
N LEU A 22 46.19 3.39 -36.68
CA LEU A 22 46.03 3.77 -35.27
C LEU A 22 44.81 4.70 -35.04
N SER A 23 44.29 5.34 -36.09
CA SER A 23 43.07 6.14 -36.01
C SER A 23 41.81 5.30 -36.12
N ASP A 24 41.83 4.25 -36.93
CA ASP A 24 40.66 3.38 -37.16
C ASP A 24 40.56 2.20 -36.17
N SER A 25 41.64 1.87 -35.44
CA SER A 25 41.61 0.82 -34.41
C SER A 25 41.09 1.29 -33.06
N GLN A 26 40.92 2.60 -32.84
CA GLN A 26 40.36 3.15 -31.60
C GLN A 26 38.88 3.53 -31.73
N THR A 27 38.30 3.44 -32.92
CA THR A 27 36.88 3.77 -33.15
C THR A 27 35.96 2.55 -33.20
N THR A 28 36.49 1.33 -33.08
CA THR A 28 35.69 0.09 -33.28
C THR A 28 35.53 -0.81 -32.04
N THR A 29 35.93 -0.38 -30.84
CA THR A 29 35.70 -1.18 -29.61
C THR A 29 35.36 -0.35 -28.38
N LEU A 30 34.53 0.69 -28.55
CA LEU A 30 33.66 1.19 -27.47
C LEU A 30 32.20 1.17 -27.93
N GLN A 31 31.81 0.19 -28.75
CA GLN A 31 30.52 -0.44 -28.50
C GLN A 31 30.71 -1.27 -27.22
N ALA A 32 30.69 -0.57 -26.08
CA ALA A 32 30.22 -1.22 -24.87
C ALA A 32 28.84 -1.72 -25.27
N HIS A 33 28.73 -3.02 -25.55
CA HIS A 33 27.46 -3.70 -25.49
C HIS A 33 26.98 -3.47 -24.06
N HIS A 34 26.26 -2.36 -23.86
CA HIS A 34 25.46 -2.14 -22.68
C HIS A 34 24.48 -3.31 -22.72
N HIS A 35 24.86 -4.39 -22.03
CA HIS A 35 23.97 -5.45 -21.65
C HIS A 35 22.90 -4.78 -20.80
N HIS A 36 21.89 -4.22 -21.47
CA HIS A 36 20.70 -3.73 -20.81
C HIS A 36 20.10 -4.96 -20.15
N ASP A 37 20.23 -5.03 -18.83
CA ASP A 37 19.48 -5.98 -18.02
C ASP A 37 18.00 -5.79 -18.43
N PRO A 38 17.32 -6.83 -18.96
CA PRO A 38 15.95 -6.70 -19.42
C PRO A 38 14.96 -6.31 -18.30
N SER A 39 15.40 -6.34 -17.04
CA SER A 39 14.62 -5.87 -15.89
C SER A 39 14.80 -4.37 -15.56
N LEU A 40 15.77 -3.70 -16.19
CA LEU A 40 16.04 -2.27 -16.01
C LEU A 40 15.16 -1.46 -16.98
N LEU A 41 14.38 -0.50 -16.45
CA LEU A 41 13.59 0.39 -17.29
C LEU A 41 14.53 1.35 -18.05
N VAL A 42 14.16 1.71 -19.28
CA VAL A 42 14.97 2.52 -20.21
C VAL A 42 15.41 3.88 -19.61
N GLN A 43 14.64 4.39 -18.65
CA GLN A 43 14.89 5.66 -17.98
C GLN A 43 15.92 5.61 -16.83
N PHE A 44 16.41 4.42 -16.45
CA PHE A 44 17.37 4.25 -15.37
C PHE A 44 18.68 3.66 -15.88
N ASP A 45 19.79 4.16 -15.35
CA ASP A 45 21.13 3.70 -15.71
C ASP A 45 21.57 2.50 -14.86
N THR A 46 21.00 2.35 -13.66
CA THR A 46 21.35 1.26 -12.72
C THR A 46 20.15 0.72 -11.96
N ALA A 47 20.20 -0.56 -11.58
CA ALA A 47 19.15 -1.20 -10.77
C ALA A 47 19.00 -0.55 -9.38
N PHE A 48 20.08 -0.01 -8.82
CA PHE A 48 20.06 0.76 -7.58
C PHE A 48 19.25 2.04 -7.72
N GLN A 49 19.51 2.83 -8.77
CA GLN A 49 18.78 4.05 -9.06
C GLN A 49 17.28 3.78 -9.30
N GLN A 50 16.94 2.71 -10.04
CA GLN A 50 15.55 2.30 -10.25
C GLN A 50 14.86 1.95 -8.92
N LYS A 51 15.52 1.21 -8.03
CA LYS A 51 14.99 0.87 -6.72
C LYS A 51 14.75 2.12 -5.87
N ASP A 52 15.76 2.99 -5.77
CA ASP A 52 15.71 4.21 -4.96
C ASP A 52 14.60 5.16 -5.44
N ALA A 53 14.51 5.40 -6.75
CA ALA A 53 13.44 6.22 -7.34
C ALA A 53 12.05 5.62 -7.07
N SER A 54 11.91 4.30 -7.16
CA SER A 54 10.64 3.62 -6.90
C SER A 54 10.24 3.68 -5.43
N GLN A 55 11.19 3.51 -4.50
CA GLN A 55 10.95 3.64 -3.07
C GLN A 55 10.63 5.08 -2.68
N PHE A 56 11.34 6.06 -3.23
CA PHE A 56 11.05 7.48 -3.04
C PHE A 56 9.62 7.82 -3.47
N GLY A 57 9.21 7.36 -4.67
CA GLY A 57 7.83 7.53 -5.15
C GLY A 57 6.80 6.90 -4.22
N MET A 58 7.08 5.71 -3.69
CA MET A 58 6.23 5.05 -2.70
C MET A 58 6.09 5.87 -1.42
N TRP A 59 7.19 6.39 -0.86
CA TRP A 59 7.16 7.24 0.34
C TRP A 59 6.37 8.53 0.14
N VAL A 60 6.55 9.21 -1.00
CA VAL A 60 5.78 10.41 -1.33
C VAL A 60 4.28 10.09 -1.40
N PHE A 61 3.91 8.97 -2.04
CA PHE A 61 2.53 8.50 -2.07
C PHE A 61 1.98 8.20 -0.66
N LEU A 62 2.75 7.53 0.21
CA LEU A 62 2.33 7.28 1.60
C LEU A 62 2.10 8.57 2.37
N ILE A 63 2.95 9.58 2.19
CA ILE A 63 2.79 10.88 2.86
C ILE A 63 1.48 11.55 2.42
N THR A 64 1.14 11.49 1.13
CA THR A 64 -0.14 12.06 0.66
C THR A 64 -1.34 11.35 1.28
N GLU A 65 -1.26 10.03 1.46
CA GLU A 65 -2.31 9.26 2.15
C GLU A 65 -2.38 9.58 3.66
N ILE A 66 -1.24 9.79 4.32
CA ILE A 66 -1.20 10.27 5.72
C ILE A 66 -1.91 11.61 5.84
N MET A 67 -1.69 12.54 4.90
CA MET A 67 -2.38 13.83 4.91
C MET A 67 -3.89 13.68 4.67
N PHE A 68 -4.29 12.81 3.75
CA PHE A 68 -5.69 12.52 3.45
C PHE A 68 -6.44 11.96 4.68
N PHE A 69 -5.93 10.88 5.28
CA PHE A 69 -6.52 10.32 6.51
C PHE A 69 -6.35 11.24 7.72
N GLY A 70 -5.26 12.01 7.78
CA GLY A 70 -5.02 13.01 8.82
C GLY A 70 -6.11 14.09 8.85
N GLY A 71 -6.58 14.55 7.69
CA GLY A 71 -7.72 15.46 7.59
C GLY A 71 -9.02 14.85 8.12
N LEU A 72 -9.31 13.59 7.79
CA LEU A 72 -10.48 12.86 8.29
C LEU A 72 -10.42 12.65 9.81
N PHE A 73 -9.26 12.27 10.33
CA PHE A 73 -9.03 12.15 11.78
C PHE A 73 -9.17 13.50 12.49
N GLY A 74 -8.63 14.57 11.91
CA GLY A 74 -8.80 15.93 12.44
C GLY A 74 -10.27 16.33 12.51
N ALA A 75 -11.04 16.10 11.45
CA ALA A 75 -12.48 16.35 11.44
C ALA A 75 -13.21 15.55 12.53
N TYR A 76 -12.88 14.26 12.68
CA TYR A 76 -13.44 13.44 13.75
C TYR A 76 -13.13 13.99 15.14
N LEU A 77 -11.88 14.37 15.42
CA LEU A 77 -11.50 14.91 16.73
C LEU A 77 -12.19 16.23 17.05
N ILE A 78 -12.36 17.11 16.06
CA ILE A 78 -13.09 18.37 16.20
C ILE A 78 -14.55 18.09 16.57
N TYR A 79 -15.26 17.30 15.77
CA TYR A 79 -16.67 17.00 16.02
C TYR A 79 -16.91 16.18 17.28
N ARG A 80 -15.96 15.31 17.64
CA ARG A 80 -15.98 14.60 18.93
C ARG A 80 -15.93 15.54 20.12
N ASN A 81 -15.13 16.60 20.04
CA ASN A 81 -15.04 17.59 21.12
C ASN A 81 -16.30 18.46 21.18
N LEU A 82 -16.85 18.85 20.02
CA LEU A 82 -18.06 19.67 19.93
C LEU A 82 -19.34 18.92 20.37
N TYR A 83 -19.47 17.64 20.01
CA TYR A 83 -20.66 16.82 20.24
C TYR A 83 -20.35 15.59 21.12
N ASN A 84 -19.59 15.81 22.20
CA ASN A 84 -19.09 14.73 23.05
C ASN A 84 -20.18 13.73 23.52
N PRO A 85 -21.34 14.16 24.05
CA PRO A 85 -22.38 13.22 24.49
C PRO A 85 -22.91 12.32 23.36
N ALA A 86 -23.04 12.87 22.15
CA ALA A 86 -23.47 12.12 20.97
C ALA A 86 -22.41 11.11 20.53
N PHE A 87 -21.13 11.50 20.52
CA PHE A 87 -20.02 10.61 20.17
C PHE A 87 -19.82 9.50 21.20
N VAL A 88 -20.12 9.75 22.47
CA VAL A 88 -20.14 8.71 23.51
C VAL A 88 -21.28 7.72 23.26
N ALA A 89 -22.51 8.21 23.08
CA ALA A 89 -23.68 7.36 22.81
C ALA A 89 -23.51 6.51 21.54
N ALA A 90 -22.97 7.08 20.47
CA ALA A 90 -22.78 6.37 19.20
C ALA A 90 -21.68 5.31 19.28
N SER A 91 -20.54 5.62 19.90
CA SER A 91 -19.44 4.64 20.05
C SER A 91 -19.78 3.41 20.89
N THR A 92 -20.67 3.57 21.88
CA THR A 92 -21.09 2.46 22.77
C THR A 92 -22.05 1.52 22.05
N SER A 93 -22.77 2.03 21.04
CA SER A 93 -23.67 1.24 20.17
C SER A 93 -22.94 0.31 19.19
N ILE A 94 -21.62 0.45 19.03
CA ILE A 94 -20.84 -0.37 18.10
C ILE A 94 -20.17 -1.53 18.86
N ALA A 95 -20.26 -2.75 18.34
CA ALA A 95 -19.72 -3.94 18.98
C ALA A 95 -18.17 -3.99 18.97
N ILE A 96 -17.57 -3.76 20.14
CA ILE A 96 -16.11 -3.82 20.33
C ILE A 96 -15.49 -5.19 19.99
N LYS A 97 -16.24 -6.29 20.20
CA LYS A 97 -15.75 -7.64 19.94
C LYS A 97 -15.35 -7.83 18.48
N TRP A 98 -16.20 -7.38 17.54
CA TRP A 98 -15.92 -7.46 16.12
C TRP A 98 -14.73 -6.57 15.72
N GLY A 99 -14.65 -5.37 16.28
CA GLY A 99 -13.49 -4.49 16.08
C GLY A 99 -12.17 -5.11 16.58
N ALA A 100 -12.18 -5.75 17.76
CA ALA A 100 -10.98 -6.36 18.33
C ALA A 100 -10.51 -7.59 17.53
N ILE A 101 -11.43 -8.45 17.09
CA ILE A 101 -11.12 -9.58 16.21
C ILE A 101 -10.51 -9.08 14.90
N ASN A 102 -11.10 -8.05 14.29
CA ASN A 102 -10.58 -7.44 13.08
C ASN A 102 -9.15 -6.91 13.23
N THR A 103 -8.85 -6.24 14.35
CA THR A 103 -7.50 -5.76 14.64
C THR A 103 -6.51 -6.91 14.79
N ALA A 104 -6.88 -8.02 15.44
CA ALA A 104 -6.03 -9.20 15.54
C ALA A 104 -5.77 -9.83 14.15
N VAL A 105 -6.80 -9.95 13.32
CA VAL A 105 -6.69 -10.45 11.94
C VAL A 105 -5.74 -9.59 11.11
N LEU A 106 -5.82 -8.27 11.21
CA LEU A 106 -4.94 -7.36 10.46
C LEU A 106 -3.49 -7.43 10.93
N ILE A 107 -3.24 -7.50 12.24
CA ILE A 107 -1.86 -7.66 12.75
C ILE A 107 -1.24 -8.97 12.22
N CYS A 108 -2.01 -10.06 12.21
CA CYS A 108 -1.59 -11.31 11.60
C CYS A 108 -1.36 -11.17 10.09
N SER A 109 -2.24 -10.46 9.37
CA SER A 109 -2.10 -10.18 7.94
C SER A 109 -0.84 -9.39 7.61
N SER A 110 -0.50 -8.42 8.45
CA SER A 110 0.72 -7.64 8.33
C SER A 110 1.95 -8.54 8.49
N LEU A 111 1.94 -9.41 9.50
CA LEU A 111 3.03 -10.37 9.71
C LEU A 111 3.22 -11.29 8.50
N THR A 112 2.13 -11.83 7.94
CA THR A 112 2.23 -12.69 6.76
C THR A 112 2.77 -11.93 5.55
N MET A 113 2.42 -10.66 5.38
CA MET A 113 2.97 -9.82 4.31
C MET A 113 4.48 -9.61 4.47
N ALA A 114 4.95 -9.32 5.68
CA ALA A 114 6.37 -9.17 5.98
C ALA A 114 7.16 -10.45 5.67
N MET A 115 6.60 -11.62 6.03
CA MET A 115 7.18 -12.92 5.69
C MET A 115 7.19 -13.17 4.18
N GLY A 116 6.20 -12.67 3.44
CA GLY A 116 6.17 -12.66 1.99
C GLY A 116 7.32 -11.87 1.38
N VAL A 117 7.53 -10.62 1.81
CA VAL A 117 8.66 -9.79 1.37
C VAL A 117 10.00 -10.46 1.69
N HIS A 118 10.16 -11.02 2.88
CA HIS A 118 11.36 -11.77 3.27
C HIS A 118 11.59 -12.99 2.35
N SER A 119 10.53 -13.73 2.02
CA SER A 119 10.61 -14.88 1.11
C SER A 119 10.97 -14.46 -0.31
N ALA A 120 10.53 -13.28 -0.76
CA ALA A 120 10.95 -12.70 -2.04
C ALA A 120 12.45 -12.39 -2.05
N ALA A 121 12.98 -11.82 -0.97
CA ALA A 121 14.41 -11.52 -0.83
C ALA A 121 15.28 -12.80 -0.84
N LEU A 122 14.78 -13.90 -0.27
CA LEU A 122 15.45 -15.21 -0.30
C LEU A 122 15.28 -15.96 -1.63
N GLY A 123 14.50 -15.44 -2.59
CA GLY A 123 14.18 -16.15 -3.83
C GLY A 123 13.28 -17.38 -3.66
N ALA A 124 12.69 -17.56 -2.48
CA ALA A 124 11.89 -18.74 -2.13
C ALA A 124 10.47 -18.61 -2.68
N ARG A 125 10.31 -18.79 -4.01
CA ARG A 125 9.04 -18.58 -4.73
C ARG A 125 7.83 -19.29 -4.12
N LYS A 126 7.97 -20.54 -3.68
CA LYS A 126 6.86 -21.30 -3.07
C LYS A 126 6.39 -20.66 -1.77
N LEU A 127 7.32 -20.24 -0.91
CA LEU A 127 7.01 -19.53 0.32
C LEU A 127 6.44 -18.14 0.04
N LEU A 128 6.98 -17.41 -0.95
CA LEU A 128 6.42 -16.13 -1.37
C LEU A 128 4.94 -16.24 -1.72
N VAL A 129 4.58 -17.17 -2.62
CA VAL A 129 3.18 -17.38 -3.02
C VAL A 129 2.31 -17.79 -1.83
N PHE A 130 2.81 -18.66 -0.96
CA PHE A 130 2.09 -19.08 0.25
C PHE A 130 1.79 -17.89 1.18
N TRP A 131 2.78 -17.09 1.51
CA TRP A 131 2.62 -15.96 2.42
C TRP A 131 1.74 -14.85 1.84
N LEU A 132 1.90 -14.53 0.55
CA LEU A 132 1.00 -13.58 -0.12
C LEU A 132 -0.44 -14.08 -0.14
N GLY A 133 -0.65 -15.38 -0.37
CA GLY A 133 -1.97 -16.01 -0.29
C GLY A 133 -2.56 -15.95 1.11
N ALA A 134 -1.77 -16.20 2.15
CA ALA A 134 -2.20 -16.08 3.54
C ALA A 134 -2.63 -14.64 3.88
N THR A 135 -1.86 -13.63 3.43
CA THR A 135 -2.23 -12.21 3.57
C THR A 135 -3.56 -11.90 2.88
N LEU A 136 -3.77 -12.42 1.66
CA LEU A 136 -5.01 -12.19 0.93
C LEU A 136 -6.23 -12.79 1.66
N VAL A 137 -6.09 -13.99 2.22
CA VAL A 137 -7.16 -14.64 2.98
C VAL A 137 -7.49 -13.83 4.24
N LEU A 138 -6.49 -13.41 5.00
CA LEU A 138 -6.69 -12.62 6.22
C LEU A 138 -7.32 -11.25 5.91
N GLY A 139 -6.85 -10.56 4.87
CA GLY A 139 -7.47 -9.31 4.40
C GLY A 139 -8.91 -9.50 3.93
N SER A 140 -9.23 -10.63 3.30
CA SER A 140 -10.60 -10.97 2.89
C SER A 140 -11.51 -11.25 4.09
N VAL A 141 -10.99 -11.92 5.12
CA VAL A 141 -11.73 -12.14 6.39
C VAL A 141 -12.06 -10.81 7.06
N PHE A 142 -11.10 -9.88 7.10
CA PHE A 142 -11.34 -8.53 7.62
C PHE A 142 -12.46 -7.82 6.86
N LEU A 143 -12.43 -7.83 5.52
CA LEU A 143 -13.49 -7.25 4.69
C LEU A 143 -14.85 -7.93 4.91
N GLY A 144 -14.87 -9.26 5.09
CA GLY A 144 -16.09 -10.02 5.37
C GLY A 144 -16.74 -9.63 6.70
N ILE A 145 -15.96 -9.57 7.78
CA ILE A 145 -16.46 -9.12 9.09
C ILE A 145 -16.99 -7.68 9.00
N LYS A 146 -16.29 -6.81 8.26
CA LYS A 146 -16.74 -5.44 8.03
C LYS A 146 -18.02 -5.34 7.21
N GLY A 147 -18.19 -6.20 6.21
CA GLY A 147 -19.41 -6.28 5.44
C GLY A 147 -20.62 -6.64 6.30
N ILE A 148 -20.45 -7.59 7.23
CA ILE A 148 -21.51 -7.95 8.20
C ILE A 148 -21.83 -6.75 9.10
N GLU A 149 -20.83 -6.08 9.66
CA GLU A 149 -21.05 -4.91 10.52
C GLU A 149 -21.74 -3.76 9.78
N TYR A 150 -21.44 -3.57 8.49
CA TYR A 150 -22.11 -2.57 7.66
C TYR A 150 -23.57 -2.94 7.37
N TYR A 151 -23.84 -4.24 7.17
CA TYR A 151 -25.19 -4.74 6.97
C TYR A 151 -26.04 -4.54 8.23
N ASP A 152 -25.51 -4.85 9.41
CA ASP A 152 -26.21 -4.61 10.68
C ASP A 152 -26.57 -3.12 10.84
N LYS A 153 -25.62 -2.22 10.52
CA LYS A 153 -25.86 -0.76 10.58
C LYS A 153 -26.83 -0.25 9.53
N TYR A 154 -26.95 -0.93 8.39
CA TYR A 154 -28.00 -0.68 7.41
C TYR A 154 -29.38 -1.03 7.98
N THR A 155 -29.51 -2.20 8.60
CA THR A 155 -30.79 -2.64 9.18
C THR A 155 -31.21 -1.83 10.41
N GLU A 156 -30.25 -1.35 11.20
CA GLU A 156 -30.49 -0.54 12.41
C GLU A 156 -30.80 0.95 12.11
N HIS A 157 -30.93 1.36 10.83
CA HIS A 157 -31.17 2.77 10.44
C HIS A 157 -30.07 3.74 10.90
N HIS A 158 -28.86 3.24 11.14
CA HIS A 158 -27.69 4.03 11.54
C HIS A 158 -26.94 4.64 10.35
N ILE A 159 -27.47 4.52 9.13
CA ILE A 159 -26.86 5.10 7.93
C ILE A 159 -27.24 6.58 7.81
N PRO A 160 -26.26 7.48 7.61
CA PRO A 160 -26.53 8.89 7.38
C PRO A 160 -27.44 9.08 6.16
N GLY A 161 -28.61 9.68 6.36
CA GLY A 161 -29.57 9.90 5.29
C GLY A 161 -30.96 10.26 5.83
N ALA A 162 -31.94 10.28 4.94
CA ALA A 162 -33.33 10.63 5.27
C ALA A 162 -33.99 9.68 6.28
N ASN A 163 -33.50 8.44 6.37
CA ASN A 163 -34.02 7.41 7.27
C ASN A 163 -33.17 7.24 8.53
N PHE A 164 -32.29 8.19 8.86
CA PHE A 164 -31.44 8.07 10.04
C PHE A 164 -32.27 8.17 11.33
N ASP A 165 -32.29 7.10 12.12
CA ASP A 165 -32.91 7.08 13.44
C ASP A 165 -32.05 6.28 14.41
N PHE A 166 -31.34 7.01 15.27
CA PHE A 166 -30.49 6.43 16.30
C PHE A 166 -31.25 5.77 17.45
N ASN A 167 -32.51 6.15 17.66
CA ASN A 167 -33.34 5.61 18.73
C ASN A 167 -34.18 4.42 18.26
N TYR A 168 -34.24 4.13 16.96
CA TYR A 168 -34.99 3.00 16.39
C TYR A 168 -34.61 1.66 17.06
N ASP A 169 -33.34 1.28 16.97
CA ASP A 169 -32.83 0.02 17.53
C ASP A 169 -32.89 0.01 19.08
N ARG A 170 -32.69 1.17 19.71
CA ARG A 170 -32.80 1.30 21.18
C ARG A 170 -34.22 1.08 21.66
N ALA A 171 -35.22 1.58 20.93
CA ALA A 171 -36.62 1.36 21.23
C ALA A 171 -37.01 -0.11 21.08
N GLU A 172 -36.51 -0.78 20.03
CA GLU A 172 -36.72 -2.20 19.78
C GLU A 172 -36.10 -3.09 20.88
N LYS A 173 -34.89 -2.73 21.35
CA LYS A 173 -34.18 -3.45 22.43
C LYS A 173 -34.61 -3.05 23.85
N GLY A 174 -35.53 -2.10 23.99
CA GLY A 174 -35.97 -1.60 25.30
C GLY A 174 -34.89 -0.84 26.08
N GLU A 175 -33.90 -0.28 25.40
CA GLU A 175 -32.82 0.51 25.98
C GLU A 175 -33.24 1.97 26.26
N LYS A 176 -32.48 2.64 27.12
CA LYS A 176 -32.71 4.06 27.44
C LYS A 176 -32.53 4.92 26.18
N LEU A 177 -33.61 5.61 25.80
CA LEU A 177 -33.62 6.54 24.68
C LEU A 177 -32.74 7.76 24.96
N VAL A 178 -32.12 8.25 23.91
CA VAL A 178 -31.26 9.44 23.95
C VAL A 178 -32.09 10.67 23.52
N PRO A 179 -31.91 11.85 24.14
CA PRO A 179 -32.58 13.09 23.73
C PRO A 179 -32.45 13.36 22.22
N ALA A 180 -33.50 13.92 21.60
CA ALA A 180 -33.60 14.06 20.14
C ALA A 180 -32.48 14.94 19.53
N ASP A 181 -32.02 15.94 20.27
CA ASP A 181 -30.88 16.79 19.91
C ASP A 181 -29.57 15.99 19.84
N VAL A 182 -29.32 15.15 20.84
CA VAL A 182 -28.13 14.28 20.89
C VAL A 182 -28.24 13.17 19.83
N ALA A 183 -29.42 12.58 19.64
CA ALA A 183 -29.67 11.58 18.60
C ALA A 183 -29.36 12.15 17.20
N THR A 184 -29.80 13.37 16.89
CA THR A 184 -29.51 14.02 15.61
C THR A 184 -28.00 14.24 15.42
N GLN A 185 -27.27 14.63 16.47
CA GLN A 185 -25.82 14.82 16.43
C GLN A 185 -25.05 13.50 16.19
N THR A 186 -25.60 12.34 16.57
CA THR A 186 -24.95 11.04 16.28
C THR A 186 -24.85 10.74 14.78
N SER A 187 -25.68 11.37 13.94
CA SER A 187 -25.60 11.24 12.48
C SER A 187 -24.22 11.65 11.95
N ILE A 188 -23.60 12.69 12.53
CA ILE A 188 -22.26 13.16 12.17
C ILE A 188 -21.21 12.11 12.52
N PHE A 189 -21.35 11.46 13.69
CA PHE A 189 -20.47 10.36 14.07
C PHE A 189 -20.55 9.22 13.06
N PHE A 190 -21.77 8.78 12.68
CA PHE A 190 -21.93 7.71 11.69
C PHE A 190 -21.45 8.11 10.30
N ALA A 191 -21.63 9.37 9.90
CA ALA A 191 -21.10 9.89 8.64
C ALA A 191 -19.57 9.80 8.59
N LEU A 192 -18.90 10.23 9.66
CA LEU A 192 -17.45 10.14 9.77
C LEU A 192 -16.97 8.68 9.92
N TYR A 193 -17.72 7.84 10.62
CA TYR A 193 -17.47 6.40 10.72
C TYR A 193 -17.48 5.76 9.34
N PHE A 194 -18.55 5.94 8.55
CA PHE A 194 -18.65 5.37 7.20
C PHE A 194 -17.64 5.98 6.23
N ALA A 195 -17.37 7.29 6.32
CA ALA A 195 -16.36 7.92 5.48
C ALA A 195 -14.95 7.35 5.74
N MET A 196 -14.53 7.30 7.01
CA MET A 196 -13.19 6.80 7.36
C MET A 196 -13.03 5.30 7.13
N THR A 197 -13.98 4.50 7.63
CA THR A 197 -13.91 3.04 7.48
C THR A 197 -14.18 2.59 6.06
N GLY A 198 -15.02 3.31 5.30
CA GLY A 198 -15.31 3.04 3.90
C GLY A 198 -14.14 3.39 2.99
N MET A 199 -13.48 4.53 3.20
CA MET A 199 -12.23 4.85 2.49
C MET A 199 -11.14 3.84 2.81
N HIS A 200 -11.02 3.39 4.06
CA HIS A 200 -10.08 2.32 4.40
C HIS A 200 -10.43 0.98 3.72
N ALA A 201 -11.71 0.60 3.70
CA ALA A 201 -12.16 -0.59 2.99
C ALA A 201 -11.89 -0.51 1.48
N LEU A 202 -12.05 0.66 0.86
CA LEU A 202 -11.70 0.90 -0.53
C LEU A 202 -10.21 0.64 -0.79
N HIS A 203 -9.33 1.14 0.07
CA HIS A 203 -7.89 0.86 0.00
C HIS A 203 -7.60 -0.64 0.11
N MET A 204 -8.24 -1.34 1.06
CA MET A 204 -8.10 -2.79 1.20
C MET A 204 -8.56 -3.55 -0.05
N ILE A 205 -9.65 -3.15 -0.69
CA ILE A 205 -10.17 -3.78 -1.92
C ILE A 205 -9.19 -3.58 -3.09
N ILE A 206 -8.70 -2.35 -3.29
CA ILE A 206 -7.70 -2.05 -4.33
C ILE A 206 -6.40 -2.82 -4.05
N GLY A 207 -5.94 -2.81 -2.80
CA GLY A 207 -4.79 -3.56 -2.34
C GLY A 207 -4.94 -5.06 -2.59
N ALA A 208 -6.10 -5.64 -2.29
CA ALA A 208 -6.37 -7.05 -2.54
C ALA A 208 -6.30 -7.38 -4.04
N GLY A 209 -6.82 -6.50 -4.91
CA GLY A 209 -6.68 -6.64 -6.37
C GLY A 209 -5.22 -6.65 -6.82
N ILE A 210 -4.41 -5.74 -6.29
CA ILE A 210 -2.96 -5.72 -6.58
C ILE A 210 -2.28 -6.97 -6.01
N LEU A 211 -2.65 -7.43 -4.81
CA LEU A 211 -2.10 -8.64 -4.20
C LEU A 211 -2.39 -9.89 -5.03
N VAL A 212 -3.60 -10.04 -5.54
CA VAL A 212 -3.95 -11.12 -6.48
C VAL A 212 -3.06 -11.08 -7.72
N PHE A 213 -2.83 -9.89 -8.27
CA PHE A 213 -1.91 -9.70 -9.40
C PHE A 213 -0.46 -10.07 -9.06
N LEU A 214 0.04 -9.69 -7.88
CA LEU A 214 1.37 -10.08 -7.40
C LEU A 214 1.48 -11.59 -7.19
N ILE A 215 0.47 -12.24 -6.62
CA ILE A 215 0.42 -13.70 -6.45
C ILE A 215 0.50 -14.38 -7.82
N TRP A 216 -0.29 -13.92 -8.79
CA TRP A 216 -0.27 -14.46 -10.15
C TRP A 216 1.11 -14.31 -10.81
N ARG A 217 1.74 -13.13 -10.70
CA ARG A 217 3.11 -12.90 -11.21
C ARG A 217 4.17 -13.72 -10.47
N ALA A 218 4.06 -13.86 -9.16
CA ALA A 218 4.95 -14.69 -8.35
C ALA A 218 4.82 -16.17 -8.74
N TYR A 219 3.60 -16.62 -9.01
CA TYR A 219 3.33 -17.94 -9.55
C TYR A 219 3.87 -18.14 -10.96
N HIS A 220 4.19 -17.09 -11.74
CA HIS A 220 4.86 -17.22 -13.05
C HIS A 220 6.38 -17.01 -12.96
N GLY A 221 6.93 -16.77 -11.77
CA GLY A 221 8.37 -16.63 -11.56
C GLY A 221 8.93 -15.23 -11.82
N ALA A 222 8.08 -14.19 -11.80
CA ALA A 222 8.47 -12.82 -12.14
C ALA A 222 9.36 -12.09 -11.11
N TYR A 223 9.63 -12.68 -9.94
CA TYR A 223 10.39 -12.05 -8.85
C TYR A 223 11.67 -12.83 -8.53
N PRO A 224 12.75 -12.65 -9.30
CA PRO A 224 14.07 -13.16 -8.94
C PRO A 224 14.64 -12.38 -7.72
N PRO A 225 15.61 -12.95 -6.98
CA PRO A 225 16.15 -12.39 -5.72
C PRO A 225 16.69 -10.96 -5.81
N HIS A 226 17.03 -10.49 -7.01
CA HIS A 226 17.57 -9.15 -7.26
C HIS A 226 16.51 -8.15 -7.79
N HIS A 227 15.26 -8.57 -7.97
CA HIS A 227 14.20 -7.74 -8.55
C HIS A 227 12.84 -7.97 -7.86
N TYR A 228 12.77 -7.76 -6.55
CA TYR A 228 11.54 -7.89 -5.76
C TYR A 228 10.98 -6.54 -5.24
N THR A 229 11.51 -5.41 -5.71
CA THR A 229 11.12 -4.06 -5.29
C THR A 229 9.61 -3.81 -5.36
N MET A 230 8.92 -4.41 -6.33
CA MET A 230 7.46 -4.31 -6.44
C MET A 230 6.72 -4.94 -5.24
N VAL A 231 7.20 -6.11 -4.77
CA VAL A 231 6.62 -6.80 -3.60
C VAL A 231 6.96 -6.03 -2.33
N GLU A 232 8.17 -5.46 -2.24
CA GLU A 232 8.60 -4.62 -1.13
C GLU A 232 7.75 -3.34 -1.01
N ASN A 233 7.57 -2.60 -2.11
CA ASN A 233 6.73 -1.40 -2.12
C ASN A 233 5.26 -1.71 -1.82
N PHE A 234 4.73 -2.81 -2.35
CA PHE A 234 3.39 -3.25 -2.00
C PHE A 234 3.29 -3.64 -0.52
N GLY A 235 4.33 -4.27 0.05
CA GLY A 235 4.42 -4.51 1.49
C GLY A 235 4.31 -3.22 2.30
N LEU A 236 5.06 -2.18 1.92
CA LEU A 236 4.98 -0.85 2.56
C LEU A 236 3.55 -0.27 2.49
N TYR A 237 2.90 -0.38 1.33
CA TYR A 237 1.50 0.02 1.17
C TYR A 237 0.56 -0.76 2.12
N TRP A 238 0.68 -2.09 2.15
CA TRP A 238 -0.19 -2.93 2.97
C TRP A 238 -0.02 -2.64 4.45
N HIS A 239 1.22 -2.55 4.93
CA HIS A 239 1.52 -2.18 6.31
C HIS A 239 0.97 -0.78 6.65
N PHE A 240 1.06 0.17 5.73
CA PHE A 240 0.48 1.50 5.93
C PHE A 240 -1.03 1.44 6.12
N VAL A 241 -1.74 0.69 5.27
CA VAL A 241 -3.19 0.50 5.40
C VAL A 241 -3.54 -0.13 6.76
N ASP A 242 -2.77 -1.13 7.21
CA ASP A 242 -2.94 -1.74 8.53
C ASP A 242 -2.73 -0.72 9.68
N ILE A 243 -1.72 0.15 9.57
CA ILE A 243 -1.44 1.20 10.58
C ILE A 243 -2.62 2.16 10.69
N ILE A 244 -3.23 2.57 9.57
CA ILE A 244 -4.43 3.42 9.60
C ILE A 244 -5.56 2.76 10.39
N TRP A 245 -5.73 1.44 10.25
CA TRP A 245 -6.72 0.71 11.05
C TRP A 245 -6.39 0.70 12.54
N ILE A 246 -5.12 0.53 12.90
CA ILE A 246 -4.66 0.57 14.30
C ILE A 246 -5.01 1.91 14.96
N PHE A 247 -5.08 3.01 14.21
CA PHE A 247 -5.57 4.30 14.73
C PHE A 247 -7.10 4.42 14.70
N LEU A 248 -7.76 3.90 13.66
CA LEU A 248 -9.23 3.92 13.55
C LEU A 248 -9.90 3.15 14.68
N PHE A 249 -9.39 1.97 15.02
CA PHE A 249 -10.02 1.09 16.00
C PHE A 249 -10.15 1.74 17.39
N PRO A 250 -9.09 2.26 18.03
CA PRO A 250 -9.22 2.92 19.32
C PRO A 250 -10.11 4.16 19.25
N LEU A 251 -9.94 4.98 18.21
CA LEU A 251 -10.64 6.24 18.05
C LEU A 251 -12.16 6.04 17.91
N LEU A 252 -12.60 5.02 17.18
CA LEU A 252 -14.01 4.70 16.99
C LEU A 252 -14.61 3.81 18.10
N TYR A 253 -13.88 2.82 18.60
CA TYR A 253 -14.42 1.77 19.48
C TYR A 253 -14.08 1.93 20.97
N LEU A 254 -12.93 2.55 21.31
CA LEU A 254 -12.39 2.56 22.67
C LEU A 254 -12.54 3.91 23.39
N VAL A 255 -12.12 5.01 22.75
CA VAL A 255 -11.86 6.30 23.46
C VAL A 255 -13.10 6.88 24.15
N SER A 256 -14.30 6.58 23.68
CA SER A 256 -15.55 7.08 24.27
C SER A 256 -16.14 6.19 25.37
N ARG A 257 -15.73 4.92 25.48
CA ARG A 257 -16.28 4.00 26.48
C ARG A 257 -15.67 4.22 27.87
N SER A 258 -14.47 4.79 27.95
CA SER A 258 -13.80 5.08 29.24
C SER A 258 -14.44 6.21 30.04
N GLN A 259 -15.33 7.00 29.43
CA GLN A 259 -16.03 8.13 30.06
C GLN A 259 -17.33 7.72 30.79
N VAL A 260 -17.67 6.41 30.79
CA VAL A 260 -18.93 5.88 31.37
C VAL A 260 -18.72 5.30 32.78
N HIS A 261 -17.58 5.58 33.41
CA HIS A 261 -17.27 5.18 34.79
C HIS A 261 -17.22 6.39 35.73
#